data_AF-A0A6A6E785-F1
#
_entry.id   AF-A0A6A6E785-F1
#
_cell.length_a   1.000
_cell.length_b   1.000
_cell.length_c   1.000
_cell.angle_alpha   90.00
_cell.angle_beta   90.00
_cell.angle_gamma   90.00
#
_symmetry.space_group_name_H-M   'P 1'
#
loop_
_entity.id
_entity.type
_entity.pdbx_description
1 polymer ?
#
loop_
_entity_poly.entity_id
_entity_poly.type
_entity_poly.pdbx_seq_one_letter_code
_entity_poly.pdbx_strand_id
1 'polypeptide(L)'
;MGDPSTRVTRPPHPKIATHQLLTTISQHHSTYPSSIEARINLAIQALMRDTSLSERRAAALYNVPRTTLRDRRAFPKNQRLYDTYLT
;
A
#
# COMPACT_ATOMS: atom_id res chain seq x y z
N MET A 1 -32.19 35.59 -59.08
CA MET A 1 -31.42 35.99 -57.88
C MET A 1 -31.93 35.15 -56.72
N GLY A 2 -31.08 34.30 -56.12
CA GLY A 2 -31.45 33.38 -55.04
C GLY A 2 -30.21 32.71 -54.43
N ASP A 3 -29.87 33.21 -53.24
CA ASP A 3 -28.93 32.84 -52.16
C ASP A 3 -27.94 31.65 -52.27
N PRO A 4 -26.65 31.85 -51.85
CA PRO A 4 -25.68 30.76 -51.68
C PRO A 4 -25.90 30.04 -50.33
N SER A 5 -26.50 28.86 -50.38
CA SER A 5 -26.64 27.99 -49.20
C SER A 5 -25.31 27.29 -48.90
N THR A 6 -24.47 27.96 -48.11
CA THR A 6 -23.21 27.45 -47.55
C THR A 6 -23.50 26.23 -46.68
N ARG A 7 -23.43 25.03 -47.28
CA ARG A 7 -23.50 23.78 -46.51
C ARG A 7 -22.20 23.64 -45.73
N VAL A 8 -22.24 24.00 -44.45
CA VAL A 8 -21.18 23.76 -43.47
C VAL A 8 -20.99 22.25 -43.34
N THR A 9 -20.12 21.68 -44.17
CA THR A 9 -19.64 20.30 -43.99
C THR A 9 -18.63 20.33 -42.86
N ARG A 10 -19.09 19.97 -41.67
CA ARG A 10 -18.25 19.79 -40.49
C ARG A 10 -17.15 18.77 -40.82
N PRO A 11 -15.90 18.99 -40.39
CA PRO A 11 -14.83 18.01 -40.60
C PRO A 11 -15.19 16.67 -39.94
N PRO A 12 -14.73 15.54 -40.51
CA PRO A 12 -14.97 14.24 -39.92
C PRO A 12 -14.33 14.20 -38.53
N HIS A 13 -15.14 13.89 -37.52
CA HIS A 13 -14.65 13.65 -36.17
C HIS A 13 -13.54 12.58 -36.21
N PRO A 14 -12.35 12.83 -35.64
CA PRO A 14 -11.37 11.76 -35.48
C PRO A 14 -11.99 10.71 -34.58
N LYS A 15 -12.15 9.49 -35.11
CA LYS A 15 -12.39 8.30 -34.29
C LYS A 15 -11.12 8.08 -33.48
N ILE A 16 -11.04 8.72 -32.32
CA ILE A 16 -10.02 8.42 -31.33
C ILE A 16 -10.29 6.97 -30.94
N ALA A 17 -9.47 6.06 -31.46
CA ALA A 17 -9.44 4.68 -31.03
C ALA A 17 -9.11 4.69 -29.53
N THR A 18 -10.14 4.54 -28.71
CA THR A 18 -10.02 4.36 -27.26
C THR A 18 -9.48 2.97 -26.98
N HIS A 19 -8.19 2.77 -27.24
CA HIS A 19 -7.42 1.64 -26.70
C HIS A 19 -6.44 2.09 -25.61
N GLN A 20 -6.66 3.26 -25.03
CA GLN A 20 -6.01 3.60 -23.76
C GLN A 20 -7.00 3.29 -22.66
N LEU A 21 -7.00 2.02 -22.28
CA LEU A 21 -7.43 1.56 -20.97
C LEU A 21 -6.62 2.38 -19.97
N LEU A 22 -7.13 3.54 -19.55
CA LEU A 22 -6.70 4.23 -18.35
C LEU A 22 -7.13 3.32 -17.18
N THR A 23 -6.42 2.22 -16.99
CA THR A 23 -6.20 1.74 -15.63
C THR A 23 -5.29 2.77 -14.99
N THR A 24 -5.91 3.87 -14.54
CA THR A 24 -5.42 4.63 -13.40
C THR A 24 -5.39 3.63 -12.24
N ILE A 25 -4.35 2.79 -12.22
CA ILE A 25 -3.98 2.02 -11.06
C ILE A 25 -3.61 3.12 -10.08
N SER A 26 -4.58 3.47 -9.23
CA SER A 26 -4.31 4.17 -8.01
C SER A 26 -3.27 3.31 -7.30
N GLN A 27 -2.00 3.62 -7.53
CA GLN A 27 -0.89 3.05 -6.81
C GLN A 27 -1.06 3.56 -5.40
N HIS A 28 -1.92 2.88 -4.64
CA HIS A 28 -1.93 2.95 -3.19
C HIS A 28 -0.52 2.54 -2.79
N HIS A 29 0.36 3.53 -2.68
CA HIS A 29 1.63 3.45 -2.02
C HIS A 29 1.29 3.08 -0.58
N SER A 30 1.10 1.79 -0.34
CA SER A 30 1.04 1.27 1.00
C SER A 30 2.43 1.52 1.54
N THR A 31 2.55 2.42 2.50
CA THR A 31 3.78 2.73 3.26
C THR A 31 4.29 1.52 4.05
N TYR A 32 3.72 0.35 3.81
CA TYR A 32 3.94 -0.90 4.49
C TYR A 32 4.07 -2.02 3.47
N PRO A 33 4.88 -3.04 3.78
CA PRO A 33 4.95 -4.23 2.94
C PRO A 33 3.56 -4.84 2.73
N SER A 34 3.30 -5.34 1.53
CA SER A 34 2.03 -5.96 1.14
C SER A 34 1.65 -7.15 2.03
N SER A 35 2.65 -7.84 2.59
CA SER A 35 2.45 -8.96 3.51
C SER A 35 2.11 -8.50 4.92
N ILE A 36 1.01 -9.02 5.46
CA ILE A 36 0.59 -8.81 6.86
C ILE A 36 1.68 -9.28 7.84
N GLU A 37 2.34 -10.41 7.58
CA GLU A 37 3.42 -10.93 8.44
C GLU A 37 4.62 -9.99 8.50
N ALA A 38 5.00 -9.37 7.38
CA ALA A 38 6.09 -8.40 7.35
C ALA A 38 5.77 -7.16 8.21
N ARG A 39 4.50 -6.70 8.18
CA ARG A 39 4.04 -5.59 9.03
C ARG A 39 4.04 -5.93 10.51
N ILE A 40 3.64 -7.16 10.87
CA ILE A 40 3.69 -7.66 12.24
C ILE A 40 5.14 -7.71 12.74
N ASN A 41 6.06 -8.26 11.95
CA ASN A 41 7.47 -8.36 12.33
C ASN A 41 8.12 -6.98 12.51
N LEU A 42 7.81 -6.01 11.64
CA LEU A 42 8.28 -4.62 11.77
C LEU A 42 7.72 -3.94 13.03
N ALA A 43 6.43 -4.14 13.32
CA ALA A 43 5.80 -3.60 14.52
C ALA A 43 6.42 -4.17 15.82
N ILE A 44 6.74 -5.47 15.83
CA ILE A 44 7.42 -6.10 16.98
C ILE A 44 8.83 -5.53 17.14
N GLN A 45 9.59 -5.40 16.05
CA GLN A 45 10.93 -4.80 16.08
C GLN A 45 10.90 -3.35 16.57
N ALA A 46 9.90 -2.56 16.16
CA ALA A 46 9.72 -1.19 16.62
C ALA A 46 9.46 -1.13 18.13
N LEU A 47 8.60 -2.01 18.65
CA LEU A 47 8.34 -2.12 20.10
C LEU A 47 9.55 -2.58 20.91
N MET A 48 10.46 -3.36 20.31
CA MET A 48 11.70 -3.78 20.96
C MET A 48 12.77 -2.67 20.96
N ARG A 49 12.83 -1.87 19.88
CA ARG A 49 13.82 -0.79 19.74
C ARG A 49 13.45 0.46 20.52
N ASP A 50 12.17 0.80 20.56
CA ASP A 50 11.67 1.99 21.26
C ASP A 50 10.78 1.57 22.43
N THR A 51 11.32 1.66 23.64
CA THR A 51 10.61 1.32 24.88
C THR A 51 9.52 2.33 25.24
N SER A 52 9.54 3.54 24.65
CA SER A 52 8.49 4.55 24.79
C SER A 52 7.30 4.28 23.87
N LEU A 53 7.48 3.42 22.85
CA LEU A 53 6.44 3.08 21.90
C LEU A 53 5.44 2.10 22.52
N SER A 54 4.20 2.54 22.66
CA SER A 54 3.11 1.65 23.10
C SER A 54 2.63 0.72 21.99
N GLU A 55 2.14 -0.46 22.36
CA GLU A 55 1.51 -1.44 21.43
C GLU A 55 0.40 -0.82 20.60
N ARG A 56 -0.40 0.07 21.21
CA ARG A 56 -1.47 0.80 20.52
C ARG A 56 -0.91 1.69 19.41
N ARG A 57 0.21 2.37 19.68
CA ARG A 57 0.86 3.24 18.70
C ARG A 57 1.51 2.42 17.59
N ALA A 58 2.21 1.33 17.91
CA ALA A 58 2.78 0.42 16.92
C ALA A 58 1.70 -0.21 16.02
N ALA A 59 0.57 -0.66 16.58
CA ALA A 59 -0.56 -1.18 15.82
C ALA A 59 -1.08 -0.18 14.77
N ALA A 60 -1.23 1.09 15.17
CA ALA A 60 -1.65 2.17 14.28
C ALA A 60 -0.58 2.49 13.22
N LEU A 61 0.69 2.53 13.62
CA LEU A 61 1.81 2.84 12.74
C LEU A 61 2.07 1.78 11.68
N TYR A 62 1.74 0.52 11.92
CA TYR A 62 1.98 -0.57 10.95
C TYR A 62 0.69 -1.15 10.38
N ASN A 63 -0.47 -0.57 10.73
CA ASN A 63 -1.80 -1.02 10.33
C ASN A 63 -2.01 -2.52 10.58
N VAL A 64 -1.74 -2.95 11.82
CA VAL A 64 -1.88 -4.34 12.27
C VAL A 64 -2.78 -4.39 13.52
N PRO A 65 -3.62 -5.43 13.69
CA PRO A 65 -4.45 -5.56 14.88
C PRO A 65 -3.60 -5.68 16.14
N ARG A 66 -4.03 -4.98 17.21
CA ARG A 66 -3.35 -5.04 18.51
C ARG A 66 -3.39 -6.45 19.12
N THR A 67 -4.47 -7.20 18.91
CA THR A 67 -4.59 -8.61 19.34
C THR A 67 -3.48 -9.45 18.71
N THR A 68 -3.26 -9.31 17.40
CA THR A 68 -2.19 -10.02 16.68
C THR A 68 -0.80 -9.69 17.22
N LEU A 69 -0.53 -8.42 17.55
CA LEU A 69 0.74 -8.04 18.19
C LEU A 69 0.90 -8.64 19.58
N ARG A 70 -0.16 -8.60 20.40
CA ARG A 70 -0.15 -9.16 21.75
C ARG A 70 0.10 -10.67 21.72
N ASP A 71 -0.60 -11.39 20.85
CA ASP A 71 -0.45 -12.84 20.71
C ASP A 71 0.97 -13.18 20.25
N ARG A 72 1.47 -12.51 19.20
CA ARG A 72 2.82 -12.74 18.68
C ARG A 72 3.94 -12.34 19.64
N ARG A 73 3.70 -11.39 20.53
CA ARG A 73 4.62 -11.02 21.61
C ARG A 73 4.57 -12.02 22.78
N ALA A 74 3.39 -12.56 23.08
CA ALA A 74 3.17 -13.54 24.14
C ALA A 74 3.68 -14.93 23.77
N PHE A 75 3.77 -15.25 22.47
CA PHE A 75 4.47 -16.43 21.97
C PHE A 75 5.90 -16.05 21.55
N PRO A 76 6.90 -16.10 22.45
CA PRO A 76 8.27 -16.20 22.01
C PRO A 76 8.36 -17.49 21.19
N LYS A 77 8.38 -17.37 19.86
CA LYS A 77 8.82 -18.47 19.00
C LYS A 77 10.26 -18.74 19.41
N ASN A 78 10.47 -19.72 20.29
CA ASN A 78 11.75 -20.29 20.72
C ASN A 78 12.96 -19.56 20.10
N GLN A 79 13.34 -18.40 20.62
CA GLN A 79 14.56 -17.70 20.23
C GLN A 79 15.74 -18.43 20.88
N ARG A 80 15.99 -19.64 20.39
CA ARG A 80 17.36 -20.12 20.17
C ARG A 80 17.60 -19.86 18.69
N LEU A 81 18.76 -19.30 18.33
CA LEU A 81 19.24 -19.00 16.96
C LEU A 81 19.24 -17.53 16.49
N TYR A 82 19.48 -16.55 17.37
CA TYR A 82 20.07 -15.27 16.92
C TYR A 82 21.33 -14.83 17.68
N ASP A 83 21.80 -15.60 18.66
CA ASP A 83 23.11 -15.36 19.32
C ASP A 83 24.29 -16.01 18.58
N THR A 84 24.09 -16.62 17.41
CA THR A 84 25.14 -17.42 16.72
C THR A 84 25.74 -16.73 15.48
N TYR A 85 25.39 -15.48 15.18
CA TYR A 85 25.95 -14.74 14.03
C TYR A 85 26.56 -13.39 14.41
N LEU A 86 27.28 -13.33 15.53
CA LEU A 86 28.17 -12.21 15.85
C LEU A 86 29.41 -12.71 16.61
N THR A 87 30.35 -13.31 15.88
CA THR A 87 31.76 -13.46 16.30
C THR A 87 32.64 -13.08 15.11
#